data_AF-A0A7X0DP13-F1
#
_entry.id   AF-A0A7X0DP13-F1
#
_cell.length_a   1.000
_cell.length_b   1.000
_cell.length_c   1.000
_cell.angle_alpha   90.00
_cell.angle_beta   90.00
_cell.angle_gamma   90.00
#
_symmetry.space_group_name_H-M   'P 1'
#
loop_
_entity.id
_entity.type
_entity.pdbx_description
1 polymer ?
#
loop_
_entity_poly.entity_id
_entity_poly.type
_entity_poly.pdbx_seq_one_letter_code
_entity_poly.pdbx_strand_id
1 'polypeptide(L)'
;MRQADFFVKKCKKNILNNNDLHSLINNIKNIFYEILKEFDRKSLENIFNYYYEVHDLNNSLYSFIEKFVPIINFLLFEDLEYNFNSAEKKLILNLFDLSANTLESGKLNRLAGALVSLKILN
;
A
#
# COMPACT_ATOMS: atom_id res chain seq x y z
N MET A 1 6.75 -16.52 0.18
CA MET A 1 6.85 -15.31 1.03
C MET A 1 5.93 -14.29 0.39
N ARG A 2 4.91 -13.81 1.10
CA ARG A 2 3.95 -12.84 0.55
C ARG A 2 4.70 -11.56 0.17
N GLN A 3 4.23 -10.82 -0.82
CA GLN A 3 4.91 -9.60 -1.25
C GLN A 3 4.92 -8.54 -0.15
N ALA A 4 3.89 -8.51 0.72
CA ALA A 4 3.92 -7.69 1.92
C ALA A 4 5.02 -8.11 2.93
N ASP A 5 5.26 -9.41 3.12
CA ASP A 5 6.38 -9.86 3.97
C ASP A 5 7.71 -9.37 3.38
N PHE A 6 7.84 -9.42 2.04
CA PHE A 6 9.03 -8.97 1.34
C PHE A 6 9.23 -7.46 1.48
N PHE A 7 8.16 -6.67 1.37
CA PHE A 7 8.14 -5.23 1.68
C PHE A 7 8.72 -4.97 3.08
N VAL A 8 8.14 -5.64 4.09
CA VAL A 8 8.55 -5.49 5.48
C VAL A 8 10.03 -5.84 5.64
N LYS A 9 10.48 -6.98 5.11
CA LYS A 9 11.88 -7.41 5.20
C LYS A 9 12.85 -6.42 4.54
N LYS A 10 12.54 -5.92 3.34
CA LYS A 10 13.35 -4.90 2.65
C LYS A 10 13.44 -3.61 3.47
N CYS A 11 12.32 -3.13 4.02
CA CYS A 11 12.29 -1.90 4.81
C CYS A 11 13.05 -2.06 6.14
N LYS A 12 12.86 -3.18 6.85
CA LYS A 12 13.60 -3.50 8.09
C LYS A 12 15.12 -3.53 7.85
N LYS A 13 15.58 -4.08 6.72
CA LYS A 13 17.00 -4.05 6.33
C LYS A 13 17.51 -2.64 6.07
N ASN A 14 16.70 -1.76 5.49
CA ASN A 14 17.08 -0.36 5.25
C ASN A 14 17.21 0.43 6.57
N ILE A 15 16.28 0.23 7.51
CA ILE A 15 16.32 0.88 8.83
C ILE A 15 17.63 0.56 9.57
N LEU A 16 18.10 -0.69 9.51
CA LEU A 16 19.32 -1.11 10.21
C LEU A 16 20.60 -0.49 9.64
N ASN A 17 20.58 -0.03 8.38
CA ASN A 17 21.78 0.40 7.65
C ASN A 17 21.84 1.92 7.40
N ASN A 18 20.87 2.69 7.86
CA ASN A 18 20.77 4.12 7.55
C ASN A 18 20.20 4.88 8.75
N ASN A 19 20.86 5.98 9.11
CA ASN A 19 20.50 6.79 10.27
C ASN A 19 19.73 8.07 9.90
N ASP A 20 19.60 8.38 8.61
CA ASP A 20 18.87 9.56 8.15
C ASP A 20 17.39 9.24 7.91
N LEU A 21 16.51 9.89 8.67
CA LEU A 21 15.07 9.66 8.62
C LEU A 21 14.49 9.99 7.24
N HIS A 22 14.94 11.06 6.60
CA HIS A 22 14.42 11.48 5.30
C HIS A 22 14.75 10.46 4.21
N SER A 23 16.01 10.00 4.18
CA SER A 23 16.47 8.93 3.30
C SER A 23 15.71 7.62 3.54
N LEU A 24 15.45 7.26 4.80
CA LEU A 24 14.66 6.08 5.15
C LEU A 24 13.23 6.14 4.60
N ILE A 25 12.53 7.26 4.80
CA ILE A 25 11.17 7.42 4.29
C ILE A 25 11.13 7.36 2.76
N ASN A 26 12.09 8.02 2.08
CA ASN A 26 12.20 7.93 0.63
C ASN A 26 12.48 6.49 0.14
N ASN A 27 13.32 5.74 0.86
CA ASN A 27 13.57 4.33 0.53
C ASN A 27 12.32 3.46 0.72
N ILE A 28 11.56 3.65 1.80
CA ILE A 28 10.30 2.93 2.05
C ILE A 28 9.30 3.25 0.92
N LYS A 29 9.16 4.53 0.54
CA LYS A 29 8.32 4.97 -0.58
C LYS A 29 8.70 4.31 -1.90
N ASN A 30 10.00 4.23 -2.19
CA ASN A 30 10.49 3.56 -3.40
C ASN A 30 10.20 2.05 -3.39
N ILE A 31 10.40 1.36 -2.25
CA ILE A 31 10.10 -0.07 -2.12
C ILE A 31 8.59 -0.31 -2.32
N PHE A 32 7.73 0.55 -1.77
CA PHE A 32 6.28 0.49 -1.96
C PHE A 32 5.90 0.60 -3.45
N TYR A 33 6.49 1.55 -4.17
CA TYR A 33 6.27 1.70 -5.61
C TYR A 33 6.81 0.54 -6.44
N GLU A 34 7.96 -0.04 -6.08
CA GLU A 34 8.49 -1.21 -6.77
C GLU A 34 7.54 -2.42 -6.68
N ILE A 35 6.98 -2.65 -5.49
CA ILE A 35 6.09 -3.80 -5.23
C ILE A 35 4.76 -3.64 -5.96
N LEU A 36 4.25 -2.41 -6.06
CA LEU A 36 2.97 -2.09 -6.68
C LEU A 36 3.13 -1.43 -8.06
N LYS A 37 4.23 -1.68 -8.76
CA LYS A 37 4.61 -1.00 -10.02
C LYS A 37 3.59 -1.06 -11.15
N GLU A 38 2.61 -1.96 -11.07
CA GLU A 38 1.53 -2.10 -12.05
C GLU A 38 0.46 -1.02 -11.90
N PHE A 39 0.37 -0.38 -10.74
CA PHE A 39 -0.57 0.69 -10.46
C PHE A 39 -0.01 2.06 -10.83
N ASP A 40 -0.91 3.01 -11.09
CA ASP A 40 -0.53 4.39 -11.36
C ASP A 40 0.22 5.02 -10.17
N ARG A 41 1.36 5.64 -10.46
CA ARG A 41 2.28 6.18 -9.46
C ARG A 41 1.65 7.29 -8.63
N LYS A 42 0.83 8.15 -9.24
CA LYS A 42 0.17 9.25 -8.53
C LYS A 42 -0.86 8.72 -7.53
N SER A 43 -1.53 7.65 -7.89
CA SER A 43 -2.46 6.94 -7.00
C SER A 43 -1.74 6.31 -5.81
N LEU A 44 -0.62 5.62 -6.07
CA LEU A 44 0.23 5.06 -5.01
C LEU A 44 0.82 6.16 -4.10
N GLU A 45 1.16 7.31 -4.65
CA GLU A 45 1.62 8.46 -3.88
C GLU A 45 0.56 8.96 -2.89
N ASN A 46 -0.68 9.07 -3.34
CA ASN A 46 -1.80 9.47 -2.47
C ASN A 46 -1.98 8.47 -1.31
N ILE A 47 -1.90 7.17 -1.58
CA ILE A 47 -1.97 6.13 -0.55
C ILE A 47 -0.81 6.26 0.43
N PHE A 48 0.42 6.41 -0.08
CA PHE A 48 1.60 6.54 0.76
C PHE A 48 1.51 7.76 1.68
N ASN A 49 1.15 8.92 1.12
CA ASN A 49 1.03 10.15 1.88
C ASN A 49 -0.04 10.04 2.97
N TYR A 50 -1.18 9.38 2.69
CA TYR A 50 -2.18 9.12 3.73
C TYR A 50 -1.59 8.34 4.91
N TYR A 51 -0.94 7.19 4.66
CA TYR A 51 -0.35 6.40 5.75
C TYR A 51 0.78 7.14 6.47
N TYR A 52 1.52 8.00 5.77
CA TYR A 52 2.54 8.84 6.36
C TYR A 52 1.96 9.94 7.26
N GLU A 53 0.92 10.64 6.82
CA GLU A 53 0.29 11.73 7.56
C GLU A 53 -0.48 11.25 8.79
N VAL A 54 -1.15 10.10 8.70
CA VAL A 54 -1.95 9.56 9.81
C VAL A 54 -1.13 8.75 10.81
N HIS A 55 0.14 8.47 10.51
CA HIS A 55 1.01 7.71 11.40
C HIS A 55 1.95 8.62 12.19
N ASP A 56 1.87 8.50 13.52
CA ASP A 56 2.83 9.11 14.40
C ASP A 56 4.15 8.31 14.41
N LEU A 57 5.15 8.82 13.68
CA LEU A 57 6.48 8.22 13.59
C LEU A 57 7.22 8.13 14.93
N ASN A 58 6.77 8.84 15.97
CA ASN A 58 7.29 8.66 17.33
C ASN A 58 7.02 7.24 17.87
N ASN A 59 6.06 6.51 17.29
CA ASN A 59 5.73 5.12 17.63
C ASN A 59 6.64 4.07 16.93
N SER A 60 7.74 4.51 16.29
CA SER A 60 8.76 3.74 15.56
C SER A 60 8.48 3.50 14.06
N LEU A 61 9.57 3.53 13.28
CA LEU A 61 9.56 3.21 11.84
C LEU A 61 9.11 1.78 11.54
N TYR A 62 9.33 0.84 12.47
CA TYR A 62 8.85 -0.53 12.31
C TYR A 62 7.32 -0.56 12.32
N SER A 63 6.68 0.14 13.26
CA SER A 63 5.21 0.25 13.32
C SER A 63 4.64 0.91 12.06
N PHE A 64 5.30 1.96 11.56
CA PHE A 64 4.95 2.62 10.31
C PHE A 64 4.89 1.66 9.12
N ILE A 65 5.92 0.82 8.96
CA ILE A 65 5.99 -0.16 7.86
C ILE A 65 4.82 -1.15 7.93
N GLU A 66 4.48 -1.65 9.12
CA GLU A 66 3.40 -2.64 9.29
C GLU A 66 2.02 -2.08 8.87
N LYS A 67 1.83 -0.74 8.87
CA LYS A 67 0.58 -0.11 8.40
C LYS A 67 0.32 -0.29 6.90
N PHE A 68 1.35 -0.54 6.09
CA PHE A 68 1.19 -0.77 4.65
C PHE A 68 0.82 -2.21 4.31
N VAL A 69 1.01 -3.17 5.23
CA VAL A 69 0.78 -4.58 4.96
C VAL A 69 -0.65 -4.86 4.48
N PRO A 70 -1.71 -4.32 5.11
CA PRO A 70 -3.08 -4.55 4.64
C PRO A 70 -3.32 -4.06 3.22
N ILE A 71 -2.87 -2.84 2.88
CA ILE A 71 -3.09 -2.28 1.54
C ILE A 71 -2.27 -3.04 0.48
N ILE A 72 -1.05 -3.47 0.80
CA ILE A 72 -0.23 -4.28 -0.12
C ILE A 72 -0.91 -5.63 -0.37
N ASN A 73 -1.33 -6.34 0.69
CA ASN A 73 -2.03 -7.62 0.56
C ASN A 73 -3.28 -7.46 -0.30
N PHE A 74 -4.08 -6.43 -0.03
CA PHE A 74 -5.28 -6.14 -0.81
C PHE A 74 -4.98 -5.92 -2.30
N LEU A 75 -4.03 -5.03 -2.62
CA LEU A 75 -3.72 -4.68 -4.01
C LEU A 75 -3.05 -5.81 -4.80
N LEU A 76 -2.43 -6.75 -4.10
CA LEU A 76 -1.83 -7.93 -4.71
C LEU A 76 -2.73 -9.17 -4.67
N PHE A 77 -3.98 -9.00 -4.23
CA PHE A 77 -4.95 -10.09 -4.09
C PHE A 77 -4.46 -11.24 -3.20
N GLU A 78 -3.67 -10.90 -2.18
CA GLU A 78 -3.22 -11.82 -1.14
C GLU A 78 -4.23 -11.83 0.03
N ASP A 79 -4.14 -12.85 0.90
CA ASP A 79 -5.08 -13.02 2.02
C ASP A 79 -5.12 -11.77 2.92
N LEU A 80 -6.33 -11.29 3.18
CA LEU A 80 -6.58 -10.05 3.91
C LEU A 80 -7.53 -10.28 5.09
N GLU A 81 -7.01 -10.15 6.30
CA GLU A 81 -7.78 -10.06 7.54
C GLU A 81 -7.75 -8.62 8.06
N TYR A 82 -8.27 -7.68 7.27
CA TYR A 82 -8.26 -6.26 7.61
C TYR A 82 -9.55 -5.58 7.18
N ASN A 83 -10.12 -4.76 8.07
CA ASN A 83 -11.30 -3.95 7.77
C ASN A 83 -10.89 -2.50 7.52
N PHE A 84 -10.86 -2.09 6.25
CA PHE A 84 -10.52 -0.73 5.86
C PHE A 84 -11.51 0.29 6.43
N ASN A 85 -10.98 1.39 6.95
CA ASN A 85 -11.80 2.51 7.41
C ASN A 85 -12.33 3.34 6.22
N SER A 86 -13.20 4.32 6.49
CA SER A 86 -13.83 5.12 5.43
C SER A 86 -12.82 5.89 4.55
N ALA A 87 -11.74 6.43 5.14
CA ALA A 87 -10.71 7.15 4.40
C ALA A 87 -9.90 6.20 3.49
N GLU A 88 -9.53 5.03 4.01
CA GLU A 88 -8.83 4.00 3.24
C GLU A 88 -9.69 3.48 2.08
N LYS A 89 -10.98 3.22 2.34
CA LYS A 89 -11.95 2.85 1.30
C LYS A 89 -11.99 3.89 0.18
N LYS A 90 -12.02 5.18 0.53
CA LYS A 90 -12.00 6.26 -0.46
C LYS A 90 -10.70 6.28 -1.29
N LEU A 91 -9.54 6.03 -0.67
CA LEU A 91 -8.27 5.94 -1.37
C LEU A 91 -8.24 4.76 -2.34
N ILE A 92 -8.75 3.61 -1.90
CA ILE A 92 -8.86 2.40 -2.70
C ILE A 92 -9.78 2.62 -3.91
N LEU A 93 -10.93 3.30 -3.73
CA LEU A 93 -11.83 3.64 -4.83
C LEU A 93 -11.16 4.58 -5.84
N ASN A 94 -10.46 5.62 -5.36
CA ASN A 94 -9.71 6.52 -6.24
C ASN A 94 -8.63 5.76 -7.03
N LEU A 95 -7.94 4.81 -6.39
CA LEU A 95 -6.95 3.96 -7.07
C LEU A 95 -7.64 3.11 -8.15
N PHE A 96 -8.80 2.51 -7.87
CA PHE A 96 -9.56 1.74 -8.84
C PHE A 96 -9.93 2.59 -10.07
N ASP A 97 -10.49 3.78 -9.86
CA ASP A 97 -10.88 4.69 -10.94
C ASP A 97 -9.67 5.09 -11.81
N LEU A 98 -8.54 5.41 -11.18
CA LEU A 98 -7.31 5.78 -11.90
C LEU A 98 -6.68 4.58 -12.62
N SER A 99 -6.85 3.38 -12.07
CA SER A 99 -6.34 2.15 -12.65
C SER A 99 -7.15 1.64 -13.84
N ALA A 100 -8.38 2.13 -14.05
CA ALA A 100 -9.24 1.72 -15.15
C ALA A 100 -8.62 1.96 -16.53
N ASN A 101 -7.72 2.93 -16.64
CA ASN A 101 -7.04 3.29 -17.89
C ASN A 101 -5.65 2.62 -18.06
N THR A 102 -5.14 1.94 -17.03
CA THR A 102 -3.76 1.42 -17.00
C THR A 102 -3.67 -0.08 -16.74
N LEU A 103 -4.56 -0.64 -15.92
CA LEU A 103 -4.58 -2.06 -15.63
C LEU A 103 -5.27 -2.85 -16.75
N GLU A 104 -4.76 -4.06 -17.00
CA GLU A 104 -5.42 -5.03 -17.86
C GLU A 104 -6.80 -5.40 -17.30
N SER A 105 -7.75 -5.66 -18.20
CA SER A 105 -9.16 -5.95 -17.84
C SER A 105 -9.30 -7.08 -16.82
N GLY A 106 -8.49 -8.14 -16.92
CA GLY A 106 -8.50 -9.24 -15.95
C GLY A 106 -8.11 -8.80 -14.54
N LYS A 107 -7.12 -7.90 -14.39
CA LYS A 107 -6.69 -7.36 -13.10
C LYS A 107 -7.69 -6.37 -12.55
N LEU A 108 -8.25 -5.51 -13.41
CA LEU A 108 -9.29 -4.57 -13.04
C LEU A 108 -10.55 -5.29 -12.54
N ASN A 109 -10.96 -6.38 -13.21
CA ASN A 109 -12.09 -7.21 -12.78
C ASN A 109 -11.84 -7.88 -11.42
N ARG A 110 -10.61 -8.37 -11.17
CA ARG A 110 -10.23 -8.90 -9.86
C ARG A 110 -10.27 -7.82 -8.78
N LEU A 111 -9.81 -6.61 -9.09
CA LEU A 111 -9.89 -5.46 -8.20
C LEU A 111 -11.35 -5.13 -7.86
N ALA A 112 -12.21 -5.01 -8.87
CA ALA A 112 -13.64 -4.79 -8.68
C ALA A 112 -14.28 -5.89 -7.81
N GLY A 113 -13.99 -7.16 -8.07
CA GLY A 113 -14.48 -8.28 -7.26
C GLY A 113 -14.03 -8.20 -5.80
N ALA A 114 -12.77 -7.82 -5.56
CA ALA A 114 -12.24 -7.61 -4.21
C ALA A 114 -12.93 -6.44 -3.48
N LEU A 115 -13.20 -5.33 -4.19
CA LEU A 115 -13.94 -4.18 -3.64
C LEU A 115 -15.33 -4.58 -3.14
N VAL A 116 -16.06 -5.37 -3.94
CA VAL A 116 -17.40 -5.87 -3.57
C VAL A 116 -17.31 -6.83 -2.39
N SER A 117 -16.35 -7.77 -2.43
CA SER A 117 -16.17 -8.78 -1.38
C SER A 117 -15.87 -8.15 -0.01
N LEU A 118 -15.11 -7.05 0.00
CA LEU A 118 -14.76 -6.30 1.21
C LEU A 118 -15.76 -5.19 1.56
N LYS A 119 -16.90 -5.10 0.86
CA LYS A 119 -17.92 -4.06 1.08
C LYS A 119 -17.32 -2.65 1.05
N ILE A 120 -16.40 -2.44 0.12
CA ILE A 120 -15.81 -1.13 -0.21
C ILE A 120 -16.71 -0.44 -1.24
N LEU A 121 -17.17 -1.20 -2.22
CA LEU A 121 -18.19 -0.82 -3.19
C LEU A 121 -19.45 -1.63 -2.85
N ASN A 122 -20.58 -0.94 -2.63
CA ASN A 122 -21.88 -1.56 -2.37
C ASN A 122 -22.64 -1.72 -3.69
#